data_AF-A0A1M5KLC3-F1
#
_entry.id   AF-A0A1M5KLC3-F1
#
_cell.length_a   1.000
_cell.length_b   1.000
_cell.length_c   1.000
_cell.angle_alpha   90.00
_cell.angle_beta   90.00
_cell.angle_gamma   90.00
#
_symmetry.space_group_name_H-M   'P 1'
#
loop_
_entity.id
_entity.type
_entity.pdbx_description
1 polymer ?
#
loop_
_entity_poly.entity_id
_entity_poly.type
_entity_poly.pdbx_seq_one_letter_code
_entity_poly.pdbx_strand_id
1 'polypeptide(L)'
;MADKGWSRRFEDPVILPNGRQLVTLLDAENYIAGLPRKEAESDAWQAAIEALILVATSGGPTMFARIGIMRALNHGKPDPAPMPRRKRGKAYRVIR
;
A
#
# COMPACT_ATOMS: atom_id res chain seq x y z
N MET A 1 12.37 -17.34 11.95
CA MET A 1 12.88 -17.61 10.57
C MET A 1 11.70 -17.86 9.60
N ALA A 2 10.61 -17.11 9.76
CA ALA A 2 9.51 -17.03 8.78
C ALA A 2 9.27 -15.56 8.35
N ASP A 3 10.24 -14.70 8.70
CA ASP A 3 10.09 -13.25 8.79
C ASP A 3 10.50 -12.53 7.50
N LYS A 4 10.95 -13.31 6.49
CA LYS A 4 11.47 -12.86 5.19
C LYS A 4 10.99 -13.81 4.09
N GLY A 5 10.84 -13.32 2.86
CA GLY A 5 10.52 -14.12 1.68
C GLY A 5 9.14 -13.84 1.04
N TRP A 6 9.03 -14.26 -0.22
CA TRP A 6 7.90 -13.96 -1.11
C TRP A 6 6.58 -14.63 -0.73
N SER A 7 6.62 -15.76 -0.01
CA SER A 7 5.41 -16.45 0.47
C SER A 7 4.71 -15.74 1.64
N ARG A 8 5.27 -14.62 2.13
CA ARG A 8 4.70 -13.91 3.26
C ARG A 8 3.36 -13.28 2.88
N ARG A 9 2.40 -13.40 3.79
CA ARG A 9 1.07 -12.79 3.63
C ARG A 9 1.10 -11.33 4.01
N PHE A 10 0.33 -10.51 3.29
CA PHE A 10 -0.07 -9.21 3.78
C PHE A 10 -0.89 -9.37 5.05
N GLU A 11 -0.70 -8.48 6.01
CA GLU A 11 -1.53 -8.45 7.23
C GLU A 11 -2.98 -8.08 6.87
N ASP A 12 -3.14 -7.16 5.92
CA ASP A 12 -4.41 -6.83 5.28
C ASP A 12 -4.25 -6.98 3.76
N PRO A 13 -4.98 -7.91 3.10
CA PRO A 13 -4.88 -8.14 1.65
C PRO A 13 -5.09 -6.87 0.82
N VAL A 14 -4.44 -6.79 -0.34
CA VAL A 14 -4.68 -5.71 -1.30
C VAL A 14 -5.87 -6.10 -2.19
N ILE A 15 -6.94 -5.31 -2.18
CA ILE A 15 -8.08 -5.52 -3.06
C ILE A 15 -7.85 -4.78 -4.38
N LEU A 16 -7.87 -5.51 -5.48
CA LEU A 16 -7.73 -4.97 -6.84
C LEU A 16 -9.07 -4.40 -7.35
N PRO A 17 -9.05 -3.52 -8.37
CA PRO A 17 -10.27 -2.95 -8.96
C PRO A 17 -11.25 -3.99 -9.52
N ASN A 18 -10.76 -5.17 -9.90
CA ASN A 18 -11.56 -6.28 -10.40
C ASN A 18 -12.11 -7.21 -9.28
N GLY A 19 -11.92 -6.85 -8.01
CA GLY A 19 -12.36 -7.63 -6.85
C GLY A 19 -11.44 -8.78 -6.45
N ARG A 20 -10.36 -9.05 -7.20
CA ARG A 20 -9.33 -10.03 -6.80
C ARG A 20 -8.52 -9.48 -5.62
N GLN A 21 -7.99 -10.38 -4.81
CA GLN A 21 -7.15 -10.02 -3.67
C GLN A 21 -5.72 -10.52 -3.86
N LEU A 22 -4.75 -9.67 -3.55
CA LEU A 22 -3.35 -10.05 -3.40
C LEU A 22 -3.11 -10.40 -1.94
N VAL A 23 -2.93 -11.69 -1.65
CA VAL A 23 -2.82 -12.19 -0.28
C VAL A 23 -1.36 -12.27 0.15
N THR A 24 -0.45 -12.57 -0.79
CA THR A 24 0.98 -12.72 -0.54
C THR A 24 1.82 -11.72 -1.33
N LEU A 25 3.08 -11.53 -0.90
CA LEU A 25 4.05 -10.73 -1.65
C LEU A 25 4.31 -11.33 -3.05
N LEU A 26 4.27 -12.66 -3.17
CA LEU A 26 4.36 -13.36 -4.45
C LEU A 26 3.14 -13.06 -5.35
N ASP A 27 1.93 -13.00 -4.80
CA ASP A 27 0.75 -12.59 -5.58
C ASP A 27 0.93 -11.16 -6.13
N ALA A 28 1.50 -10.27 -5.32
CA ALA A 28 1.80 -8.91 -5.74
C ALA A 28 2.88 -8.85 -6.83
N GLU A 29 3.95 -9.64 -6.70
CA GLU A 29 4.99 -9.76 -7.74
C GLU A 29 4.39 -10.24 -9.06
N ASN A 30 3.62 -11.33 -9.02
CA ASN A 30 2.95 -11.89 -10.21
C ASN A 30 1.99 -10.87 -10.85
N TYR A 31 1.29 -10.08 -10.02
CA TYR A 31 0.42 -9.02 -10.52
C TYR A 31 1.22 -7.94 -11.26
N ILE A 32 2.30 -7.44 -10.65
CA ILE A 32 3.15 -6.41 -11.23
C ILE A 32 3.80 -6.90 -12.52
N ALA A 33 4.30 -8.14 -12.55
CA ALA A 33 4.91 -8.76 -13.72
C ALA A 33 3.92 -8.89 -14.91
N GLY A 34 2.62 -8.92 -14.64
CA GLY A 34 1.56 -8.95 -15.65
C GLY A 34 1.12 -7.56 -16.15
N LEU A 35 1.64 -6.47 -15.60
CA LEU A 35 1.24 -5.12 -16.02
C LEU A 35 1.84 -4.75 -17.38
N PRO A 36 1.15 -3.91 -18.19
CA PRO A 36 1.75 -3.29 -19.35
C PRO A 36 3.01 -2.51 -18.97
N ARG A 37 4.07 -2.61 -19.78
CA ARG A 37 5.37 -1.98 -19.51
C ARG A 37 5.27 -0.49 -19.15
N LYS A 38 4.40 0.25 -19.86
CA LYS A 38 4.15 1.68 -19.61
C LYS A 38 3.61 1.95 -18.19
N GLU A 39 2.77 1.08 -17.65
CA GLU A 39 2.27 1.20 -16.28
C GLU A 39 3.36 0.81 -15.28
N ALA A 40 4.03 -0.32 -15.51
CA ALA A 40 5.10 -0.81 -14.66
C ALA A 40 6.27 0.19 -14.52
N GLU A 41 6.59 0.94 -15.59
CA GLU A 41 7.65 1.96 -15.62
C GLU A 41 7.23 3.30 -14.98
N SER A 42 5.97 3.48 -14.60
CA SER A 42 5.56 4.71 -13.90
C SER A 42 6.18 4.80 -12.50
N ASP A 43 6.49 6.03 -12.06
CA ASP A 43 7.12 6.28 -10.76
C ASP A 43 6.35 5.65 -9.58
N ALA A 44 5.02 5.64 -9.66
CA ALA A 44 4.17 5.06 -8.62
C ALA A 44 4.33 3.53 -8.54
N TRP A 45 4.42 2.85 -9.69
CA TRP A 45 4.64 1.41 -9.75
C TRP A 45 6.09 1.03 -9.41
N GLN A 46 7.08 1.82 -9.82
CA GLN A 46 8.48 1.62 -9.42
C GLN A 46 8.66 1.73 -7.90
N ALA A 47 8.08 2.76 -7.27
CA ALA A 47 8.08 2.88 -5.82
C ALA A 47 7.40 1.70 -5.11
N ALA A 48 6.33 1.14 -5.70
CA ALA A 48 5.67 -0.06 -5.19
C ALA A 48 6.57 -1.31 -5.30
N ILE A 49 7.32 -1.46 -6.40
CA ILE A 49 8.28 -2.55 -6.63
C ILE A 49 9.41 -2.48 -5.60
N GLU A 50 10.00 -1.30 -5.40
CA GLU A 50 11.05 -1.10 -4.40
C GLU A 50 10.57 -1.45 -2.99
N ALA A 51 9.37 -1.00 -2.61
CA ALA A 51 8.76 -1.34 -1.33
C ALA A 51 8.51 -2.85 -1.19
N LEU A 52 8.07 -3.52 -2.26
CA LEU A 52 7.85 -4.96 -2.29
C LEU A 52 9.15 -5.74 -2.09
N ILE A 53 10.20 -5.40 -2.84
CA ILE A 53 11.53 -6.01 -2.73
C ILE A 53 12.12 -5.78 -1.34
N LEU A 54 12.01 -4.56 -0.80
CA LEU A 54 12.49 -4.22 0.53
C LEU A 54 11.85 -5.10 1.60
N VAL A 55 10.53 -5.27 1.55
CA VAL A 55 9.80 -6.12 2.51
C VAL A 55 10.19 -7.59 2.35
N ALA A 56 10.29 -8.09 1.12
CA ALA A 56 10.63 -9.49 0.85
C ALA A 56 12.05 -9.85 1.32
N THR A 57 13.01 -8.95 1.14
CA THR A 57 14.44 -9.18 1.45
C THR A 57 14.83 -8.81 2.88
N SER A 58 14.32 -7.70 3.39
CA SER A 58 14.71 -7.15 4.69
C SER A 58 13.80 -7.60 5.83
N GLY A 59 12.58 -8.08 5.52
CA GLY A 59 11.62 -8.54 6.53
C GLY A 59 10.87 -7.42 7.24
N GLY A 60 10.70 -6.26 6.58
CA GLY A 60 9.96 -5.12 7.13
C GLY A 60 8.44 -5.33 7.18
N PRO A 61 7.65 -4.38 7.72
CA PRO A 61 6.20 -4.49 7.77
C PRO A 61 5.57 -4.63 6.37
N THR A 62 4.68 -5.61 6.17
CA THR A 62 4.00 -5.82 4.87
C THR A 62 3.11 -4.65 4.46
N MET A 63 2.70 -3.82 5.44
CA MET A 63 1.97 -2.58 5.20
C MET A 63 2.75 -1.60 4.29
N PHE A 64 4.08 -1.63 4.28
CA PHE A 64 4.88 -0.76 3.42
C PHE A 64 4.67 -1.11 1.93
N ALA A 65 4.81 -2.38 1.58
CA ALA A 65 4.52 -2.88 0.24
C ALA A 65 3.03 -2.66 -0.13
N ARG A 66 2.11 -2.85 0.82
CA ARG A 66 0.68 -2.59 0.63
C ARG A 66 0.41 -1.12 0.27
N ILE A 67 0.99 -0.16 1.00
CA ILE A 67 0.84 1.28 0.71
C ILE A 67 1.35 1.60 -0.69
N GLY A 68 2.52 1.06 -1.07
CA GLY A 68 3.09 1.25 -2.39
C GLY A 68 2.13 0.82 -3.50
N ILE A 69 1.62 -0.41 -3.42
CA ILE A 69 0.67 -0.95 -4.40
C ILE A 69 -0.63 -0.14 -4.40
N MET A 70 -1.17 0.23 -3.24
CA MET A 70 -2.40 1.03 -3.16
C MET A 70 -2.23 2.44 -3.76
N ARG A 71 -1.06 3.06 -3.61
CA ARG A 71 -0.76 4.33 -4.28
C ARG A 71 -0.65 4.14 -5.78
N ALA A 72 0.02 3.09 -6.23
CA ALA A 72 0.14 2.76 -7.64
C ALA A 72 -1.23 2.47 -8.28
N LEU A 73 -2.13 1.73 -7.62
CA LEU A 73 -3.49 1.49 -8.11
C LEU A 73 -4.35 2.75 -8.20
N ASN A 74 -4.04 3.78 -7.41
CA ASN A 74 -4.75 5.06 -7.40
C ASN A 74 -4.03 6.17 -8.16
N HIS A 75 -2.93 5.87 -8.86
CA HIS A 75 -2.20 6.86 -9.64
C HIS A 75 -3.12 7.54 -10.66
N GLY A 76 -3.01 8.87 -10.80
CA GLY A 76 -3.83 9.65 -11.73
C GLY A 76 -5.25 9.99 -11.25
N LYS A 77 -5.68 9.53 -10.07
CA LYS A 77 -6.92 10.01 -9.46
C LYS A 77 -6.67 11.34 -8.73
N PRO A 78 -7.58 12.33 -8.83
CA PRO A 78 -7.47 13.53 -8.02
C PRO A 78 -7.59 13.16 -6.54
N ASP A 79 -6.88 13.92 -5.70
CA ASP A 79 -7.01 13.75 -4.25
C ASP A 79 -8.50 13.86 -3.86
N PRO A 80 -8.97 12.99 -2.96
CA PRO A 80 -10.33 13.10 -2.46
C PRO A 80 -10.51 14.48 -1.85
N ALA A 81 -11.72 15.06 -2.04
CA ALA A 81 -12.05 16.35 -1.46
C ALA A 81 -11.68 16.36 0.04
N PRO A 82 -11.00 17.41 0.54
CA PRO A 82 -10.54 17.44 1.91
C PRO A 82 -11.73 17.28 2.85
N MET A 83 -11.78 16.16 3.57
CA MET A 83 -12.77 15.98 4.63
C MET A 83 -12.53 17.04 5.70
N PRO A 84 -13.58 17.66 6.28
CA PRO A 84 -13.42 18.63 7.35
C PRO A 84 -12.70 17.94 8.53
N ARG A 85 -11.42 18.28 8.74
CA ARG A 85 -10.66 17.76 9.88
C ARG A 85 -11.33 18.27 11.15
N ARG A 86 -11.96 17.36 11.90
CA ARG A 86 -12.56 17.69 13.20
C ARG A 86 -11.45 18.07 14.18
N LYS A 87 -11.22 19.36 14.37
CA LYS A 87 -10.34 19.86 15.45
C LYS A 87 -11.03 19.59 16.79
N ARG A 88 -10.34 18.96 17.72
CA ARG A 88 -10.81 18.82 19.11
C ARG A 88 -10.99 20.23 19.69
N GLY A 89 -12.20 20.57 20.12
CA GLY A 89 -12.47 21.85 20.77
C GLY A 89 -11.65 21.99 22.05
N LYS A 90 -11.15 23.20 22.33
CA LYS A 90 -10.36 23.50 23.52
C LYS A 90 -11.28 23.40 24.75
N ALA A 91 -11.02 22.45 25.64
CA ALA A 91 -11.79 22.28 26.86
C ALA A 91 -11.30 23.29 27.91
N TYR A 92 -12.15 24.24 28.26
CA TYR A 92 -11.89 25.15 29.37
C TYR A 92 -12.45 24.52 30.65
N ARG A 93 -11.61 24.37 31.67
CA ARG A 93 -12.04 23.93 33.00
C ARG A 93 -12.60 25.13 33.73
N VAL A 94 -13.90 25.12 34.01
CA VAL A 94 -14.53 26.14 34.88
C VAL A 94 -14.13 25.80 36.31
N ILE A 95 -13.40 26.70 36.96
CA ILE A 95 -13.14 26.66 38.39
C ILE A 95 -14.32 27.38 39.07
N ARG A 96 -15.01 26.70 39.98
CA ARG A 96 -16.07 27.26 40.82
C ARG A 96 -15.56 27.41 42.24
#